data_AF-A0AAJ5NLJ2-F1
#
_entry.id   AF-A0AAJ5NLJ2-F1
#
_cell.length_a   1.000
_cell.length_b   1.000
_cell.length_c   1.000
_cell.angle_alpha   90.00
_cell.angle_beta   90.00
_cell.angle_gamma   90.00
#
_symmetry.space_group_name_H-M   'P 1'
#
loop_
_entity.id
_entity.type
_entity.pdbx_description
1 polymer ?
#
loop_
_entity_poly.entity_id
_entity_poly.type
_entity_poly.pdbx_seq_one_letter_code
_entity_poly.pdbx_strand_id
1 'polypeptide(L)'
;MPSSLLIFIPLLTFVVIAAFNIIIWFKVRANYYFRNVFRRIKLLNKELDSINCNLLFKKGLSQIGKIVRKNNKYLLFNLIFTVAFSVSEFVIFWVIFFDPKDLYFLIFVLGLLSFAKFLFAALIFGTVFVSKKMIKTAEIRIQKWNFDSKSFYFDREYHPNNKKTKNLIAFVNPGQREVVFSSDEFRKYLKGYGLDVFYLIIWGIHFPSLKNVKFESVDIYQDFVNLYKKSG
;
A
#
# COMPACT_ATOMS: atom_id res chain seq x y z
N MET A 1 -39.99 7.92 17.54
CA MET A 1 -39.23 8.08 16.28
C MET A 1 -39.63 6.95 15.34
N PRO A 2 -39.87 7.17 14.05
CA PRO A 2 -40.10 6.07 13.11
C PRO A 2 -38.90 5.13 13.11
N SER A 3 -39.13 3.82 13.22
CA SER A 3 -38.09 2.78 13.20
C SER A 3 -37.18 2.85 11.97
N SER A 4 -37.68 3.40 10.85
CA SER A 4 -36.92 3.67 9.63
C SER A 4 -35.82 4.75 9.81
N LEU A 5 -36.09 5.81 10.56
CA LEU A 5 -35.13 6.89 10.85
C LEU A 5 -33.97 6.40 11.74
N LEU A 6 -34.23 5.40 12.58
CA LEU A 6 -33.25 4.83 13.51
C LEU A 6 -32.23 3.93 12.83
N ILE A 7 -32.63 3.24 11.76
CA ILE A 7 -31.74 2.41 10.93
C ILE A 7 -30.98 3.28 9.90
N PHE A 8 -31.55 4.42 9.51
CA PHE A 8 -30.95 5.31 8.52
C PHE A 8 -29.66 5.98 9.00
N ILE A 9 -29.61 6.45 10.25
CA ILE A 9 -28.43 7.12 10.82
C ILE A 9 -27.18 6.21 10.80
N PRO A 10 -27.22 4.96 11.31
CA PRO A 10 -26.11 4.02 11.27
C PRO A 10 -25.63 3.65 9.87
N LEU A 11 -26.57 3.57 8.91
CA LEU A 11 -26.26 3.33 7.50
C LEU A 11 -25.54 4.52 6.89
N LEU A 12 -26.02 5.75 7.15
CA LEU A 12 -25.38 6.96 6.66
C LEU A 12 -23.96 7.12 7.25
N THR A 13 -23.80 6.92 8.56
CA THR A 13 -22.49 6.98 9.20
C THR A 13 -21.56 5.88 8.67
N PHE A 14 -22.08 4.68 8.37
CA PHE A 14 -21.31 3.62 7.69
C PHE A 14 -20.80 4.07 6.34
N VAL A 15 -21.66 4.65 5.48
CA VAL A 15 -21.26 5.12 4.15
C VAL A 15 -20.20 6.22 4.25
N VAL A 16 -20.36 7.17 5.17
CA VAL A 16 -19.38 8.25 5.39
C VAL A 16 -18.03 7.71 5.86
N ILE A 17 -18.03 6.77 6.82
CA ILE A 17 -16.79 6.16 7.33
C ILE A 17 -16.15 5.25 6.27
N ALA A 18 -16.94 4.54 5.47
CA ALA A 18 -16.43 3.75 4.35
C ALA A 18 -15.76 4.65 3.31
N ALA A 19 -16.38 5.76 2.93
CA ALA A 19 -15.80 6.73 2.01
C ALA A 19 -14.50 7.33 2.57
N PHE A 20 -14.48 7.70 3.85
CA PHE A 20 -13.27 8.19 4.52
C PHE A 20 -12.14 7.15 4.51
N ASN A 21 -12.45 5.90 4.86
CA ASN A 21 -11.52 4.77 4.79
C ASN A 21 -10.93 4.59 3.39
N ILE A 22 -11.77 4.67 2.34
CA ILE A 22 -11.33 4.59 0.95
C ILE A 22 -10.37 5.74 0.61
N ILE A 23 -10.67 6.97 1.03
CA ILE A 23 -9.79 8.13 0.82
C ILE A 23 -8.42 7.91 1.50
N ILE A 24 -8.43 7.43 2.75
CA ILE A 24 -7.19 7.11 3.47
C ILE A 24 -6.41 6.03 2.71
N TRP A 25 -7.07 4.95 2.30
CA TRP A 25 -6.45 3.88 1.52
C TRP A 25 -5.78 4.41 0.24
N PHE A 26 -6.47 5.23 -0.54
CA PHE A 26 -5.89 5.86 -1.74
C PHE A 26 -4.67 6.74 -1.42
N LYS A 27 -4.70 7.47 -0.31
CA LYS A 27 -3.61 8.34 0.13
C LYS A 27 -2.37 7.55 0.55
N VAL A 28 -2.55 6.39 1.18
CA VAL A 28 -1.44 5.59 1.72
C VAL A 28 -1.09 4.35 0.90
N ARG A 29 -1.78 4.08 -0.22
CA ARG A 29 -1.59 2.87 -1.04
C ARG A 29 -0.14 2.65 -1.47
N ALA A 30 0.69 3.70 -1.59
CA ALA A 30 2.11 3.54 -1.91
C ALA A 30 2.83 2.63 -0.89
N ASN A 31 2.38 2.62 0.37
CA ASN A 31 2.90 1.71 1.38
C ASN A 31 2.68 0.23 1.04
N TYR A 32 1.61 -0.12 0.31
CA TYR A 32 1.40 -1.49 -0.16
C TYR A 32 2.58 -1.94 -1.03
N TYR A 33 3.02 -1.10 -1.95
CA TYR A 33 4.17 -1.35 -2.81
C TYR A 33 5.47 -1.41 -2.01
N PHE A 34 5.71 -0.46 -1.11
CA PHE A 34 6.90 -0.45 -0.25
C PHE A 34 6.98 -1.71 0.62
N ARG A 35 5.85 -2.15 1.19
CA ARG A 35 5.78 -3.39 1.98
C ARG A 35 6.21 -4.60 1.16
N ASN A 36 5.79 -4.67 -0.10
CA ASN A 36 6.16 -5.77 -0.99
C ASN A 36 7.66 -5.73 -1.33
N VAL A 37 8.23 -4.56 -1.60
CA VAL A 37 9.69 -4.39 -1.78
C VAL A 37 10.44 -4.89 -0.53
N PHE A 38 10.05 -4.46 0.67
CA PHE A 38 10.71 -4.88 1.91
C PHE A 38 10.62 -6.40 2.16
N ARG A 39 9.47 -7.01 1.84
CA ARG A 39 9.30 -8.47 1.89
C ARG A 39 10.26 -9.18 0.94
N ARG A 40 10.47 -8.66 -0.27
CA ARG A 40 11.39 -9.27 -1.24
C ARG A 40 12.86 -9.10 -0.87
N ILE A 41 13.26 -7.92 -0.36
CA ILE A 41 14.60 -7.73 0.23
C ILE A 41 14.86 -8.78 1.33
N LYS A 42 13.83 -9.10 2.14
CA LYS A 42 13.94 -10.16 3.16
C LYS A 42 14.17 -11.54 2.58
N LEU A 43 13.52 -11.89 1.47
CA LEU A 43 13.66 -13.20 0.82
C LEU A 43 15.03 -13.33 0.18
N LEU A 44 15.44 -12.34 -0.60
CA LEU A 44 16.72 -12.37 -1.33
C LEU A 44 17.94 -12.48 -0.44
N ASN A 45 17.95 -11.78 0.70
CA ASN A 45 19.08 -11.84 1.62
C ASN A 45 19.17 -13.18 2.39
N LYS A 46 18.23 -14.12 2.17
CA LYS A 46 18.39 -15.51 2.58
C LYS A 46 19.01 -16.38 1.49
N GLU A 47 18.88 -15.98 0.23
CA GLU A 47 19.19 -16.79 -0.95
C GLU A 47 20.50 -16.36 -1.62
N LEU A 48 20.94 -15.11 -1.43
CA LEU A 48 22.09 -14.53 -2.13
C LEU A 48 23.02 -13.76 -1.18
N ASP A 49 24.33 -13.94 -1.36
CA ASP A 49 25.38 -13.30 -0.56
C ASP A 49 25.64 -11.84 -0.93
N SER A 50 25.56 -11.49 -2.22
CA SER A 50 25.64 -10.10 -2.69
C SER A 50 24.78 -9.88 -3.94
N ILE A 51 24.26 -8.66 -4.08
CA ILE A 51 23.39 -8.25 -5.20
C ILE A 51 23.92 -6.93 -5.75
N ASN A 52 24.08 -6.85 -7.07
CA ASN A 52 24.41 -5.61 -7.76
C ASN A 52 23.11 -4.82 -8.05
N CYS A 53 23.12 -3.53 -7.76
CA CYS A 53 21.92 -2.69 -7.89
C CYS A 53 22.30 -1.24 -8.21
N ASN A 54 21.39 -0.47 -8.81
CA ASN A 54 21.66 0.93 -9.08
C ASN A 54 21.55 1.78 -7.81
N LEU A 55 22.36 2.84 -7.72
CA LEU A 55 22.34 3.84 -6.65
C LEU A 55 20.96 4.49 -6.44
N LEU A 56 20.12 4.57 -7.47
CA LEU A 56 18.73 5.01 -7.36
C LEU A 56 17.92 4.17 -6.38
N PHE A 57 18.20 2.86 -6.26
CA PHE A 57 17.52 2.01 -5.27
C PHE A 57 17.81 2.49 -3.85
N LYS A 58 19.09 2.72 -3.56
CA LYS A 58 19.54 3.18 -2.24
C LYS A 58 18.98 4.56 -1.92
N LYS A 59 18.95 5.47 -2.91
CA LYS A 59 18.30 6.78 -2.80
C LYS A 59 16.81 6.64 -2.49
N GLY A 60 16.07 5.84 -3.27
CA GLY A 60 14.65 5.57 -3.03
C GLY A 60 14.40 5.01 -1.62
N LEU A 61 15.20 4.05 -1.18
CA LEU A 61 15.05 3.42 0.14
C LEU A 61 15.20 4.43 1.28
N SER A 62 16.13 5.38 1.13
CA SER A 62 16.32 6.45 2.11
C SER A 62 15.11 7.40 2.20
N GLN A 63 14.38 7.61 1.09
CA GLN A 63 13.21 8.48 1.05
C GLN A 63 11.96 7.81 1.63
N ILE A 64 11.74 6.52 1.33
CA ILE A 64 10.50 5.83 1.72
C ILE A 64 10.33 5.75 3.24
N GLY A 65 11.42 5.76 4.03
CA GLY A 65 11.33 5.78 5.49
C GLY A 65 10.62 7.02 6.04
N LYS A 66 10.75 8.19 5.40
CA LYS A 66 10.01 9.41 5.76
C LYS A 66 8.55 9.32 5.32
N ILE A 67 8.32 8.85 4.09
CA ILE A 67 6.99 8.70 3.48
C ILE A 67 6.13 7.72 4.30
N VAL A 68 6.65 6.53 4.58
CA VAL A 68 5.96 5.49 5.36
C VAL A 68 5.61 6.00 6.75
N ARG A 69 6.51 6.73 7.43
CA ARG A 69 6.22 7.31 8.74
C ARG A 69 5.06 8.29 8.69
N LYS A 70 5.00 9.17 7.67
CA LYS A 70 3.87 10.08 7.45
C LYS A 70 2.57 9.30 7.19
N ASN A 71 2.63 8.28 6.33
CA ASN A 71 1.48 7.45 6.00
C ASN A 71 0.95 6.63 7.19
N ASN A 72 1.84 6.08 8.01
CA ASN A 72 1.46 5.34 9.22
C ASN A 72 0.74 6.22 10.25
N LYS A 73 1.05 7.54 10.31
CA LYS A 73 0.28 8.46 11.15
C LYS A 73 -1.17 8.58 10.67
N TYR A 74 -1.40 8.70 9.36
CA TYR A 74 -2.76 8.71 8.80
C TYR A 74 -3.51 7.40 9.07
N LEU A 75 -2.83 6.26 8.93
CA LEU A 75 -3.41 4.94 9.23
C LEU A 75 -3.81 4.79 10.70
N LEU A 76 -2.92 5.19 11.61
CA LEU A 76 -3.19 5.10 13.05
C LEU A 76 -4.33 6.04 13.44
N PHE A 77 -4.31 7.28 12.93
CA PHE A 77 -5.40 8.23 13.12
C PHE A 77 -6.74 7.65 12.63
N ASN A 78 -6.78 7.08 11.43
CA ASN A 78 -7.98 6.47 10.87
C ASN A 78 -8.52 5.32 11.73
N LEU A 79 -7.63 4.47 12.26
CA LEU A 79 -8.01 3.37 13.14
C LEU A 79 -8.60 3.90 14.46
N ILE A 80 -7.91 4.83 15.12
CA ILE A 80 -8.37 5.44 16.38
C ILE A 80 -9.70 6.17 16.17
N PHE A 81 -9.81 6.96 15.10
CA PHE A 81 -11.03 7.68 14.73
C PHE A 81 -12.20 6.72 14.53
N THR A 82 -12.00 5.64 13.77
CA THR A 82 -13.06 4.64 13.52
C THR A 82 -13.49 3.93 14.79
N VAL A 83 -12.54 3.58 15.67
CA VAL A 83 -12.84 2.98 16.99
C VAL A 83 -13.63 3.95 17.85
N ALA A 84 -13.13 5.18 18.02
CA ALA A 84 -13.79 6.19 18.86
C ALA A 84 -15.22 6.46 18.37
N PHE A 85 -15.41 6.62 17.06
CA PHE A 85 -16.73 6.84 16.48
C PHE A 85 -17.66 5.64 16.73
N SER A 86 -17.17 4.41 16.50
CA SER A 86 -17.97 3.19 16.68
C SER A 86 -18.40 3.00 18.14
N VAL A 87 -17.52 3.30 19.10
CA VAL A 87 -17.82 3.26 20.54
C VAL A 87 -18.84 4.34 20.91
N SER A 88 -18.63 5.59 20.47
CA SER A 88 -19.57 6.68 20.74
C SER A 88 -20.95 6.42 20.17
N GLU A 89 -21.03 5.92 18.93
CA GLU A 89 -22.29 5.54 18.29
C GLU A 89 -22.99 4.43 19.09
N PHE A 90 -22.27 3.36 19.46
CA PHE A 90 -22.81 2.28 20.28
C PHE A 90 -23.38 2.79 21.62
N VAL A 91 -22.65 3.65 22.33
CA VAL A 91 -23.10 4.22 23.61
C VAL A 91 -24.36 5.08 23.45
N ILE A 92 -24.42 5.93 22.41
CA ILE A 92 -25.60 6.77 22.14
C ILE A 92 -26.83 5.89 21.91
N PHE A 93 -26.71 4.86 21.07
CA PHE A 93 -27.82 3.96 20.81
C PHE A 93 -28.21 3.14 22.05
N TRP A 94 -27.24 2.67 22.85
CA TRP A 94 -27.51 1.97 24.09
C TRP A 94 -28.34 2.81 25.08
N VAL A 95 -28.02 4.10 25.21
CA VAL A 95 -28.72 5.01 26.12
C VAL A 95 -30.12 5.36 25.63
N ILE A 96 -30.31 5.61 24.32
CA ILE A 96 -31.61 6.01 23.77
C ILE A 96 -32.60 4.82 23.74
N PHE A 97 -32.09 3.61 23.58
CA PHE A 97 -32.88 2.41 23.31
C PHE A 97 -32.62 1.36 24.39
N PHE A 98 -33.00 1.59 25.64
CA PHE A 98 -32.88 0.61 26.73
C PHE A 98 -34.16 -0.25 26.95
N ASP A 99 -35.22 -0.05 26.15
CA ASP A 99 -36.54 -0.65 26.37
C ASP A 99 -36.72 -2.05 25.70
N PRO A 100 -37.00 -3.17 26.40
CA PRO A 100 -36.51 -4.50 25.98
C PRO A 100 -37.14 -5.17 24.75
N LYS A 101 -38.33 -4.73 24.27
CA LYS A 101 -39.18 -5.60 23.43
C LYS A 101 -38.89 -5.59 21.93
N ASP A 102 -38.38 -4.49 21.36
CA ASP A 102 -37.95 -4.38 19.95
C ASP A 102 -36.43 -4.12 19.81
N LEU A 103 -35.72 -4.18 20.94
CA LEU A 103 -34.38 -3.65 21.13
C LEU A 103 -33.26 -4.54 20.61
N TYR A 104 -33.41 -5.86 20.79
CA TYR A 104 -32.32 -6.80 20.58
C TYR A 104 -31.88 -6.85 19.12
N PHE A 105 -32.84 -6.84 18.18
CA PHE A 105 -32.53 -6.82 16.75
C PHE A 105 -31.86 -5.51 16.33
N LEU A 106 -32.35 -4.36 16.83
CA LEU A 106 -31.77 -3.05 16.51
C LEU A 106 -30.34 -2.93 17.08
N ILE A 107 -30.13 -3.30 18.34
CA ILE A 107 -28.81 -3.33 18.98
C ILE A 107 -27.85 -4.27 18.22
N PHE A 108 -28.34 -5.43 17.78
CA PHE A 108 -27.54 -6.38 17.00
C PHE A 108 -27.10 -5.81 15.63
N VAL A 109 -28.02 -5.21 14.87
CA VAL A 109 -27.72 -4.58 13.57
C VAL A 109 -26.74 -3.41 13.74
N LEU A 110 -26.93 -2.59 14.77
CA LEU A 110 -26.04 -1.49 15.12
C LEU A 110 -24.64 -1.98 15.49
N GLY A 111 -24.55 -3.01 16.34
CA GLY A 111 -23.29 -3.64 16.70
C GLY A 111 -22.55 -4.18 15.48
N LEU A 112 -23.28 -4.81 14.56
CA LEU A 112 -22.71 -5.36 13.33
C LEU A 112 -22.20 -4.27 12.37
N LEU A 113 -22.94 -3.18 12.20
CA LEU A 113 -22.51 -2.03 11.38
C LEU A 113 -21.28 -1.33 11.99
N SER A 114 -21.27 -1.12 13.30
CA SER A 114 -20.11 -0.55 14.02
C SER A 114 -18.88 -1.45 13.93
N PHE A 115 -19.06 -2.77 14.09
CA PHE A 115 -17.99 -3.74 13.90
C PHE A 115 -17.45 -3.74 12.46
N ALA A 116 -18.33 -3.65 11.45
CA ALA A 116 -17.93 -3.62 10.05
C ALA A 116 -17.08 -2.38 9.71
N LYS A 117 -17.38 -1.20 10.28
CA LYS A 117 -16.56 0.02 10.14
C LYS A 117 -15.14 -0.22 10.64
N PHE A 118 -15.03 -0.76 11.85
CA PHE A 118 -13.75 -1.08 12.46
C PHE A 118 -12.99 -2.12 11.64
N LEU A 119 -13.66 -3.20 11.23
CA LEU A 119 -13.06 -4.25 10.40
C LEU A 119 -12.47 -3.67 9.11
N PHE A 120 -13.18 -2.74 8.45
CA PHE A 120 -12.69 -2.13 7.23
C PHE A 120 -11.43 -1.28 7.47
N ALA A 121 -11.41 -0.45 8.52
CA ALA A 121 -10.22 0.31 8.91
C ALA A 121 -9.04 -0.61 9.29
N ALA A 122 -9.33 -1.71 10.01
CA ALA A 122 -8.34 -2.71 10.40
C ALA A 122 -7.78 -3.47 9.19
N LEU A 123 -8.59 -3.78 8.18
CA LEU A 123 -8.13 -4.38 6.92
C LEU A 123 -7.22 -3.43 6.14
N ILE A 124 -7.56 -2.15 6.05
CA ILE A 124 -6.68 -1.14 5.42
C ILE A 124 -5.36 -1.05 6.18
N PHE A 125 -5.41 -0.95 7.51
CA PHE A 125 -4.22 -0.95 8.35
C PHE A 125 -3.38 -2.21 8.11
N GLY A 126 -3.99 -3.39 8.20
CA GLY A 126 -3.35 -4.69 8.06
C GLY A 126 -2.72 -4.92 6.68
N THR A 127 -3.23 -4.29 5.63
CA THR A 127 -2.73 -4.41 4.26
C THR A 127 -1.58 -3.44 3.95
N VAL A 128 -1.66 -2.19 4.40
CA VAL A 128 -0.71 -1.13 4.00
C VAL A 128 0.18 -0.60 5.13
N PHE A 129 0.01 -1.07 6.37
CA PHE A 129 0.93 -0.70 7.44
C PHE A 129 2.32 -1.30 7.23
N VAL A 130 3.35 -0.48 7.42
CA VAL A 130 4.76 -0.88 7.33
C VAL A 130 5.47 -0.48 8.61
N SER A 131 5.97 -1.46 9.36
CA SER A 131 6.59 -1.19 10.66
C SER A 131 7.99 -0.58 10.52
N LYS A 132 8.40 0.21 11.53
CA LYS A 132 9.78 0.74 11.64
C LYS A 132 10.82 -0.38 11.62
N LYS A 133 10.49 -1.53 12.23
CA LYS A 133 11.33 -2.74 12.22
C LYS A 133 11.55 -3.23 10.78
N MET A 134 10.50 -3.28 9.96
CA MET A 134 10.60 -3.71 8.56
C MET A 134 11.54 -2.83 7.74
N ILE A 135 11.44 -1.50 7.89
CA ILE A 135 12.33 -0.54 7.22
C ILE A 135 13.79 -0.76 7.65
N LYS A 136 14.05 -0.73 8.97
CA LYS A 136 15.40 -0.93 9.51
C LYS A 136 16.03 -2.26 9.07
N THR A 137 15.24 -3.34 9.08
CA THR A 137 15.73 -4.64 8.64
C THR A 137 16.10 -4.62 7.15
N ALA A 138 15.33 -3.91 6.31
CA ALA A 138 15.69 -3.76 4.90
C ALA A 138 16.97 -2.91 4.72
N GLU A 139 17.06 -1.78 5.42
CA GLU A 139 18.25 -0.91 5.40
C GLU A 139 19.53 -1.67 5.79
N ILE A 140 19.48 -2.49 6.84
CA ILE A 140 20.63 -3.31 7.27
C ILE A 140 20.98 -4.36 6.21
N ARG A 141 19.98 -5.02 5.62
CA ARG A 141 20.22 -6.10 4.64
C ARG A 141 20.89 -5.59 3.38
N ILE A 142 20.46 -4.42 2.88
CA ILE A 142 21.03 -3.86 1.67
C ILE A 142 22.47 -3.35 1.86
N GLN A 143 23.01 -3.29 3.08
CA GLN A 143 24.42 -2.90 3.30
C GLN A 143 25.42 -3.86 2.64
N LYS A 144 25.03 -5.12 2.44
CA LYS A 144 25.85 -6.14 1.76
C LYS A 144 25.77 -6.06 0.23
N TRP A 145 24.94 -5.17 -0.31
CA TRP A 145 24.73 -5.05 -1.75
C TRP A 145 25.73 -4.08 -2.36
N ASN A 146 26.08 -4.32 -3.61
CA ASN A 146 26.97 -3.46 -4.38
C ASN A 146 26.13 -2.46 -5.16
N PHE A 147 26.43 -1.17 -5.01
CA PHE A 147 25.70 -0.11 -5.68
C PHE A 147 26.60 0.69 -6.61
N ASP A 148 26.14 0.91 -7.84
CA ASP A 148 26.77 1.85 -8.78
C ASP A 148 25.76 2.66 -9.60
N SER A 149 26.26 3.57 -10.43
CA SER A 149 25.47 4.38 -11.36
C SER A 149 25.63 3.97 -12.82
N LYS A 150 26.32 2.87 -13.11
CA LYS A 150 26.67 2.46 -14.48
C LYS A 150 25.51 1.77 -15.19
N SER A 151 24.77 0.93 -14.47
CA SER A 151 23.64 0.18 -15.02
C SER A 151 22.41 0.29 -14.15
N PHE A 152 21.23 0.19 -14.75
CA PHE A 152 19.96 0.07 -14.02
C PHE A 152 19.70 -1.35 -13.50
N TYR A 153 20.52 -2.33 -13.86
CA TYR A 153 20.40 -3.71 -13.35
C TYR A 153 19.01 -4.32 -13.55
N PHE A 154 18.34 -3.97 -14.66
CA PHE A 154 17.12 -4.63 -15.11
C PHE A 154 17.43 -6.01 -15.70
N ASP A 155 16.43 -6.66 -16.29
CA ASP A 155 16.60 -7.95 -16.99
C ASP A 155 17.53 -7.86 -18.21
N ARG A 156 17.60 -6.68 -18.84
CA ARG A 156 18.52 -6.35 -19.93
C ARG A 156 18.87 -4.87 -19.90
N GLU A 157 19.81 -4.47 -20.75
CA GLU A 157 20.08 -3.04 -20.98
C GLU A 157 19.01 -2.43 -21.87
N TYR A 158 18.42 -1.32 -21.42
CA TYR A 158 17.39 -0.58 -22.14
C TYR A 158 17.97 0.73 -22.65
N HIS A 159 17.78 1.01 -23.93
CA HIS A 159 18.13 2.30 -24.51
C HIS A 159 16.90 3.19 -24.65
N PRO A 160 17.01 4.50 -24.35
CA PRO A 160 15.90 5.42 -24.47
C PRO A 160 15.31 5.45 -25.88
N ASN A 161 13.99 5.35 -25.98
CA ASN A 161 13.23 5.41 -27.23
C ASN A 161 11.88 6.13 -27.03
N ASN A 162 11.09 6.24 -28.09
CA ASN A 162 9.78 6.91 -28.04
C ASN A 162 8.59 5.93 -27.89
N LYS A 163 8.85 4.65 -27.60
CA LYS A 163 7.80 3.65 -27.48
C LYS A 163 7.17 3.76 -26.08
N LYS A 164 5.84 3.91 -26.04
CA LYS A 164 5.05 3.71 -24.83
C LYS A 164 4.77 2.22 -24.71
N THR A 165 4.91 1.66 -23.53
CA THR A 165 4.85 0.21 -23.38
C THR A 165 3.78 -0.28 -22.42
N LYS A 166 3.60 -1.61 -22.35
CA LYS A 166 2.55 -2.26 -21.55
C LYS A 166 2.88 -2.23 -20.04
N ASN A 167 1.88 -2.58 -19.22
CA ASN A 167 1.97 -2.55 -17.76
C ASN A 167 2.66 -3.81 -17.20
N LEU A 168 3.55 -3.63 -16.23
CA LEU A 168 4.08 -4.74 -15.44
C LEU A 168 2.96 -5.32 -14.57
N ILE A 169 2.57 -6.56 -14.83
CA ILE A 169 1.68 -7.32 -13.96
C ILE A 169 2.55 -8.23 -13.11
N ALA A 170 2.52 -8.05 -11.79
CA ALA A 170 3.31 -8.82 -10.84
C ALA A 170 2.41 -9.60 -9.88
N PHE A 171 2.63 -10.91 -9.82
CA PHE A 171 2.06 -11.79 -8.80
C PHE A 171 3.00 -11.82 -7.60
N VAL A 172 2.50 -11.38 -6.43
CA VAL A 172 3.33 -11.24 -5.23
C VAL A 172 3.40 -12.55 -4.44
N ASN A 173 2.36 -13.41 -4.51
CA ASN A 173 2.30 -14.78 -3.98
C ASN A 173 1.20 -15.60 -4.70
N PRO A 174 1.23 -16.95 -4.64
CA PRO A 174 0.07 -17.77 -5.01
C PRO A 174 -1.17 -17.35 -4.21
N GLY A 175 -2.27 -17.01 -4.88
CA GLY A 175 -3.53 -16.58 -4.25
C GLY A 175 -3.68 -15.08 -3.95
N GLN A 176 -2.67 -14.24 -4.25
CA GLN A 176 -2.83 -12.78 -4.20
C GLN A 176 -3.27 -12.22 -5.56
N ARG A 177 -4.12 -11.19 -5.53
CA ARG A 177 -4.53 -10.44 -6.72
C ARG A 177 -3.31 -9.80 -7.38
N GLU A 178 -3.31 -9.83 -8.71
CA GLU A 178 -2.30 -9.18 -9.55
C GLU A 178 -2.09 -7.72 -9.16
N VAL A 179 -0.82 -7.34 -9.07
CA VAL A 179 -0.44 -5.95 -8.89
C VAL A 179 0.02 -5.42 -10.24
N VAL A 180 -0.77 -4.52 -10.79
CA VAL A 180 -0.43 -3.79 -12.01
C VAL A 180 0.49 -2.62 -11.63
N PHE A 181 1.54 -2.43 -12.43
CA PHE A 181 2.47 -1.31 -12.38
C PHE A 181 2.65 -0.73 -13.77
N SER A 182 2.32 0.54 -13.92
CA SER A 182 2.46 1.28 -15.18
C SER A 182 3.07 2.66 -14.97
N SER A 183 3.62 3.24 -16.04
CA SER A 183 4.07 4.63 -16.02
C SER A 183 2.91 5.60 -15.76
N ASP A 184 1.70 5.26 -16.22
CA ASP A 184 0.49 6.04 -15.96
C ASP A 184 0.05 5.95 -14.50
N GLU A 185 0.15 4.77 -13.86
CA GLU A 185 -0.02 4.64 -12.41
C GLU A 185 1.04 5.40 -11.64
N PHE A 186 2.31 5.35 -12.05
CA PHE A 186 3.34 6.17 -11.41
C PHE A 186 2.98 7.66 -11.48
N ARG A 187 2.64 8.16 -12.68
CA ARG A 187 2.26 9.57 -12.91
C ARG A 187 0.98 9.98 -12.17
N LYS A 188 0.00 9.09 -12.03
CA LYS A 188 -1.31 9.39 -11.43
C LYS A 188 -1.32 9.20 -9.92
N TYR A 189 -0.67 8.14 -9.46
CA TYR A 189 -0.84 7.61 -8.11
C TYR A 189 0.38 7.74 -7.23
N LEU A 190 1.54 7.85 -7.84
CA LEU A 190 2.81 8.14 -7.20
C LEU A 190 3.31 9.55 -7.57
N LYS A 191 2.40 10.41 -8.04
CA LYS A 191 2.67 11.82 -8.35
C LYS A 191 3.26 12.52 -7.12
N GLY A 192 4.45 13.11 -7.29
CA GLY A 192 5.19 13.78 -6.22
C GLY A 192 6.22 12.89 -5.48
N TYR A 193 6.33 11.61 -5.83
CA TYR A 193 7.50 10.81 -5.49
C TYR A 193 8.58 10.94 -6.57
N GLY A 194 9.84 10.86 -6.18
CA GLY A 194 10.98 10.94 -7.10
C GLY A 194 11.13 9.70 -7.99
N LEU A 195 11.87 9.83 -9.09
CA LEU A 195 12.19 8.72 -9.99
C LEU A 195 12.94 7.59 -9.29
N ASP A 196 13.71 7.90 -8.24
CA ASP A 196 14.38 6.92 -7.39
C ASP A 196 13.38 6.02 -6.63
N VAL A 197 12.24 6.57 -6.20
CA VAL A 197 11.14 5.80 -5.62
C VAL A 197 10.46 4.94 -6.68
N PHE A 198 10.31 5.45 -7.92
CA PHE A 198 9.76 4.64 -9.01
C PHE A 198 10.65 3.43 -9.29
N TYR A 199 11.95 3.68 -9.46
CA TYR A 199 12.96 2.65 -9.67
C TYR A 199 12.94 1.60 -8.55
N LEU A 200 12.90 2.05 -7.29
CA LEU A 200 12.82 1.16 -6.13
C LEU A 200 11.58 0.26 -6.19
N ILE A 201 10.42 0.77 -6.62
CA ILE A 201 9.18 0.00 -6.69
C ILE A 201 9.26 -1.02 -7.83
N ILE A 202 9.58 -0.60 -9.05
CA ILE A 202 9.57 -1.50 -10.21
C ILE A 202 10.64 -2.59 -10.08
N TRP A 203 11.86 -2.20 -9.72
CA TRP A 203 12.97 -3.13 -9.56
C TRP A 203 12.82 -3.97 -8.28
N GLY A 204 12.40 -3.36 -7.17
CA GLY A 204 12.21 -4.05 -5.90
C GLY A 204 11.01 -4.99 -5.87
N ILE A 205 10.09 -4.91 -6.84
CA ILE A 205 9.00 -5.87 -7.02
C ILE A 205 9.33 -6.90 -8.09
N HIS A 206 10.17 -6.57 -9.06
CA HIS A 206 10.68 -7.51 -10.04
C HIS A 206 12.15 -7.84 -9.72
N PHE A 207 12.39 -8.43 -8.54
CA PHE A 207 13.70 -9.01 -8.28
C PHE A 207 13.88 -10.25 -9.17
N PRO A 208 14.77 -10.22 -10.18
CA PRO A 208 14.80 -11.23 -11.26
C PRO A 208 15.04 -12.66 -10.78
N SER A 209 15.67 -12.81 -9.61
CA SER A 209 16.00 -14.09 -8.99
C SER A 209 14.81 -14.84 -8.36
N LEU A 210 13.62 -14.22 -8.26
CA LEU A 210 12.44 -14.84 -7.64
C LEU A 210 11.54 -15.53 -8.68
N LYS A 211 11.54 -16.88 -8.68
CA LYS A 211 10.85 -17.76 -9.65
C LYS A 211 9.31 -17.66 -9.68
N ASN A 212 8.68 -17.10 -8.65
CA ASN A 212 7.21 -17.12 -8.47
C ASN A 212 6.49 -15.87 -8.99
N VAL A 213 7.05 -15.18 -9.98
CA VAL A 213 6.42 -14.01 -10.59
C VAL A 213 6.20 -14.28 -12.06
N LYS A 214 4.93 -14.38 -12.46
CA LYS A 214 4.57 -14.32 -13.87
C LYS A 214 4.59 -12.86 -14.32
N PHE A 215 5.23 -12.59 -15.44
CA PHE A 215 5.36 -11.27 -16.03
C PHE A 215 4.69 -11.29 -17.39
N GLU A 216 3.61 -10.52 -17.54
CA GLU A 216 2.94 -10.40 -18.84
C GLU A 216 3.43 -9.19 -19.65
N SER A 217 4.22 -8.29 -19.05
CA SER A 217 5.07 -7.37 -19.82
C SER A 217 6.23 -6.77 -19.00
N VAL A 218 7.45 -6.91 -19.53
CA VAL A 218 8.71 -6.45 -18.89
C VAL A 218 9.05 -5.00 -19.29
N ASP A 219 8.25 -4.40 -20.16
CA ASP A 219 8.58 -3.11 -20.78
C ASP A 219 8.41 -1.89 -19.85
N ILE A 220 7.92 -2.05 -18.61
CA ILE A 220 7.90 -0.93 -17.63
C ILE A 220 9.29 -0.32 -17.40
N TYR A 221 10.35 -1.11 -17.59
CA TYR A 221 11.73 -0.64 -17.53
C TYR A 221 12.07 0.29 -18.68
N GLN A 222 11.56 0.04 -19.88
CA GLN A 222 11.68 0.94 -21.01
C GLN A 222 10.98 2.28 -20.71
N ASP A 223 9.76 2.21 -20.18
CA ASP A 223 9.00 3.39 -19.74
C ASP A 223 9.77 4.20 -18.67
N PHE A 224 10.39 3.50 -17.70
CA PHE A 224 11.25 4.14 -16.71
C PHE A 224 12.47 4.82 -17.36
N VAL A 225 13.21 4.14 -18.23
CA VAL A 225 14.39 4.71 -18.91
C VAL A 225 14.00 5.92 -19.77
N ASN A 226 12.86 5.86 -20.44
CA ASN A 226 12.32 6.97 -21.23
C ASN A 226 11.96 8.18 -20.34
N LEU A 227 11.38 7.94 -19.16
CA LEU A 227 11.08 8.98 -18.18
C LEU A 227 12.35 9.56 -17.55
N TYR A 228 13.31 8.71 -17.22
CA TYR A 228 14.59 9.09 -16.63
C TYR A 228 15.37 10.03 -17.57
N LYS A 229 15.47 9.70 -18.86
CA LYS A 229 16.09 10.58 -19.87
C LYS A 229 15.38 11.93 -20.02
N LYS A 230 14.06 12.01 -19.79
CA LYS A 230 13.31 13.26 -19.91
C LYS A 230 13.46 14.17 -18.69
N SER A 231 13.88 13.62 -17.54
CA SER A 231 13.92 14.32 -16.26
C SER A 231 15.34 14.64 -15.77
N GLY A 232 16.37 14.04 -16.39
CA GLY A 232 17.79 14.35 -16.17
C GLY A 232 18.36 15.09 -17.36
#